data_AF-A0A398BHE0-F1
#
_entry.id   AF-A0A398BHE0-F1
#
_cell.length_a   1.000
_cell.length_b   1.000
_cell.length_c   1.000
_cell.angle_alpha   90.00
_cell.angle_beta   90.00
_cell.angle_gamma   90.00
#
_symmetry.space_group_name_H-M   'P 1'
#
loop_
_entity.id
_entity.type
_entity.pdbx_description
1 polymer ?
#
loop_
_entity_poly.entity_id
_entity_poly.type
_entity_poly.pdbx_seq_one_letter_code
_entity_poly.pdbx_strand_id
1 'polypeptide(L)'
;MGWLTEQGIMAKRHRKADPLSEINKLHEGSLLFIDLDAMGGIAFAADRILELRRRRTDLVVVLMSRDFSGHDFSAERLPFADASLKLPCSFAAIEEAAAEARQNNALWRKRGMNHA
;
A
#
# COMPACT_ATOMS: atom_id res chain seq x y z
N MET A 1 11.58 10.15 12.04
CA MET A 1 10.11 10.00 11.97
C MET A 1 9.38 11.36 11.95
N GLY A 2 10.05 12.51 11.71
CA GLY A 2 9.45 13.85 11.86
C GLY A 2 8.68 14.36 10.62
N TRP A 3 9.18 14.12 9.42
CA TRP A 3 8.66 14.76 8.20
C TRP A 3 7.25 14.33 7.77
N LEU A 4 6.84 13.07 8.00
CA LEU A 4 5.48 12.62 7.68
C LEU A 4 4.43 13.42 8.49
N THR A 5 4.73 13.66 9.77
CA THR A 5 3.88 14.45 10.65
C THR A 5 3.80 15.92 10.21
N GLU A 6 4.88 16.49 9.66
CA GLU A 6 4.93 17.87 9.13
C GLU A 6 3.99 18.07 7.93
N GLN A 7 3.72 17.01 7.16
CA GLN A 7 2.75 17.03 6.06
C GLN A 7 1.31 16.67 6.50
N GLY A 8 1.06 16.57 7.81
CA GLY A 8 -0.22 16.09 8.34
C GLY A 8 -0.47 14.59 8.10
N ILE A 9 0.56 13.84 7.70
CA ILE A 9 0.48 12.40 7.44
C ILE A 9 0.69 11.68 8.78
N MET A 10 -0.38 11.12 9.33
CA MET A 10 -0.32 10.30 10.54
C MET A 10 0.32 8.93 10.21
N ALA A 11 1.62 8.80 10.48
CA ALA A 11 2.37 7.57 10.24
C ALA A 11 2.63 6.80 11.54
N LYS A 12 2.09 5.59 11.67
CA LYS A 12 2.45 4.63 12.72
C LYS A 12 3.29 3.49 12.14
N ARG A 13 4.47 3.27 12.72
CA ARG A 13 5.30 2.08 12.41
C ARG A 13 4.98 0.97 13.40
N HIS A 14 4.45 -0.15 12.92
CA HIS A 14 4.18 -1.33 13.74
C HIS A 14 5.32 -2.33 13.56
N ARG A 15 6.06 -2.66 14.64
CA ARG A 15 7.16 -3.65 14.62
C ARG A 15 6.78 -5.05 15.16
N LYS A 16 5.64 -5.20 15.86
CA LYS A 16 4.91 -6.46 16.12
C LYS A 16 3.66 -6.21 16.98
N ALA A 17 2.78 -7.22 17.04
CA ALA A 17 1.38 -7.28 17.46
C ALA A 17 0.41 -6.96 16.31
N ASP A 18 -0.23 -8.03 15.81
CA ASP A 18 -1.13 -8.11 14.65
C ASP A 18 -1.43 -6.79 13.91
N PRO A 19 -0.70 -6.48 12.82
CA PRO A 19 -0.95 -5.26 12.04
C PRO A 19 -2.38 -5.18 11.51
N LEU A 20 -3.09 -6.30 11.35
CA LEU A 20 -4.49 -6.29 10.89
C LEU A 20 -5.42 -5.60 11.90
N SER A 21 -5.17 -5.72 13.21
CA SER A 21 -5.97 -5.08 14.26
C SER A 21 -5.87 -3.54 14.22
N GLU A 22 -4.71 -3.01 13.82
CA GLU A 22 -4.50 -1.57 13.65
C GLU A 22 -5.01 -1.10 12.28
N ILE A 23 -4.87 -1.92 11.25
CA ILE A 23 -5.41 -1.65 9.92
C ILE A 23 -6.94 -1.46 9.95
N ASN A 24 -7.66 -2.25 10.75
CA ASN A 24 -9.10 -2.11 10.91
C ASN A 24 -9.54 -0.75 11.50
N LYS A 25 -8.63 -0.02 12.15
CA LYS A 25 -8.91 1.31 12.71
C LYS A 25 -8.63 2.45 11.73
N LEU A 26 -7.99 2.15 10.59
CA LEU A 26 -7.68 3.16 9.58
C LEU A 26 -8.94 3.66 8.90
N HIS A 27 -8.99 4.96 8.62
CA HIS A 27 -10.08 5.59 7.87
C HIS A 27 -10.09 5.13 6.41
N GLU A 28 -11.25 5.19 5.77
CA GLU A 28 -11.38 5.01 4.32
C GLU A 28 -10.43 5.94 3.55
N GLY A 29 -9.77 5.41 2.51
CA GLY A 29 -8.80 6.15 1.70
C GLY A 29 -7.43 6.34 2.36
N SER A 30 -7.19 5.76 3.54
CA SER A 30 -5.86 5.80 4.17
C SER A 30 -4.81 5.14 3.27
N LEU A 31 -3.64 5.76 3.20
CA LEU A 31 -2.50 5.30 2.42
C LEU A 31 -1.60 4.40 3.27
N LEU A 32 -1.36 3.18 2.79
CA LEU A 32 -0.55 2.17 3.47
C LEU A 32 0.67 1.82 2.63
N PHE A 33 1.85 2.10 3.18
CA PHE A 33 3.14 1.64 2.63
C PHE A 33 3.53 0.33 3.31
N ILE A 34 3.74 -0.73 2.51
CA ILE A 34 4.11 -2.06 2.98
C ILE A 34 5.51 -2.38 2.48
N ASP A 35 6.47 -2.47 3.40
CA ASP A 35 7.82 -2.95 3.13
C ASP A 35 7.82 -4.48 3.09
N LEU A 36 7.88 -5.05 1.88
CA LEU A 36 7.89 -6.50 1.67
C LEU A 36 9.16 -7.15 2.20
N ASP A 37 10.30 -6.46 2.14
CA ASP A 37 11.57 -7.00 2.58
C ASP A 37 11.53 -7.24 4.10
N ALA A 38 10.91 -6.32 4.84
CA ALA A 38 10.65 -6.47 6.27
C ALA A 38 9.61 -7.57 6.60
N MET A 39 8.79 -7.98 5.62
CA MET A 39 7.83 -9.08 5.73
C MET A 39 8.39 -10.44 5.30
N GLY A 40 9.66 -10.51 4.88
CA GLY A 40 10.29 -11.74 4.38
C GLY A 40 10.10 -11.97 2.88
N GLY A 41 9.61 -10.97 2.15
CA GLY A 41 9.40 -11.01 0.71
C GLY A 41 7.96 -11.34 0.30
N ILE A 42 7.68 -11.25 -1.01
CA ILE A 42 6.33 -11.39 -1.55
C ILE A 42 5.72 -12.77 -1.27
N ALA A 43 6.51 -13.84 -1.27
CA ALA A 43 6.03 -15.20 -1.03
C ALA A 43 5.38 -15.35 0.36
N PHE A 44 5.86 -14.61 1.37
CA PHE A 44 5.29 -14.65 2.71
C PHE A 44 4.19 -13.61 2.93
N ALA A 45 4.17 -12.54 2.12
CA ALA A 45 3.23 -11.44 2.26
C ALA A 45 1.96 -11.56 1.39
N ALA A 46 2.03 -12.29 0.28
CA ALA A 46 1.01 -12.32 -0.77
C ALA A 46 -0.39 -12.63 -0.22
N ASP A 47 -0.56 -13.74 0.51
CA ASP A 47 -1.87 -14.15 1.04
C ASP A 47 -2.45 -13.11 2.01
N ARG A 48 -1.60 -12.51 2.84
CA ARG A 48 -2.01 -11.47 3.81
C ARG A 48 -2.42 -10.18 3.11
N ILE A 49 -1.73 -9.82 2.03
CA ILE A 49 -2.07 -8.65 1.21
C ILE A 49 -3.40 -8.90 0.48
N LEU A 50 -3.59 -10.08 -0.09
CA LEU A 50 -4.84 -10.44 -0.76
C LEU A 50 -6.03 -10.46 0.22
N GLU A 51 -5.85 -11.02 1.41
CA GLU A 51 -6.86 -11.00 2.47
C GLU A 51 -7.21 -9.56 2.87
N LEU A 52 -6.18 -8.72 3.09
CA LEU A 52 -6.36 -7.30 3.38
C LEU A 52 -7.17 -6.60 2.28
N ARG A 53 -6.77 -6.77 1.02
CA ARG A 53 -7.42 -6.13 -0.14
C ARG A 53 -8.87 -6.57 -0.32
N ARG A 54 -9.20 -7.81 0.03
CA ARG A 54 -10.58 -8.32 0.05
C ARG A 54 -11.42 -7.69 1.15
N ARG A 55 -10.85 -7.50 2.34
CA ARG A 55 -11.56 -6.97 3.52
C ARG A 55 -11.67 -5.45 3.52
N ARG A 56 -10.69 -4.77 2.92
CA ARG A 56 -10.50 -3.32 2.96
C ARG A 56 -10.13 -2.78 1.58
N THR A 57 -11.06 -2.90 0.64
CA THR A 57 -10.91 -2.35 -0.73
C THR A 57 -10.77 -0.83 -0.74
N ASP A 58 -11.16 -0.18 0.35
CA ASP A 58 -11.10 1.26 0.60
C ASP A 58 -9.69 1.78 0.93
N LEU A 59 -8.75 0.90 1.29
CA LEU A 59 -7.38 1.29 1.62
C LEU A 59 -6.51 1.34 0.37
N VAL A 60 -5.72 2.42 0.28
CA VAL A 60 -4.77 2.65 -0.80
C VAL A 60 -3.45 1.97 -0.43
N VAL A 61 -3.01 1.00 -1.22
CA VAL A 61 -1.86 0.13 -0.88
C VAL A 61 -0.70 0.37 -1.83
N VAL A 62 0.46 0.73 -1.26
CA VAL A 62 1.74 0.84 -1.97
C VAL A 62 2.69 -0.22 -1.42
N LEU A 63 3.15 -1.13 -2.28
CA LEU A 63 4.18 -2.11 -1.91
C LEU A 63 5.57 -1.55 -2.13
N MET A 64 6.53 -1.87 -1.27
CA MET A 64 7.92 -1.44 -1.39
C MET A 64 8.85 -2.63 -1.23
N SER A 65 9.88 -2.73 -2.07
CA SER A 65 10.88 -3.79 -1.98
C SER A 65 12.15 -3.43 -2.73
N ARG A 66 13.31 -3.89 -2.28
CA ARG A 66 14.57 -3.79 -3.05
C ARG A 66 14.56 -4.69 -4.30
N ASP A 67 13.77 -5.76 -4.26
CA ASP A 67 13.73 -6.81 -5.29
C ASP A 67 12.89 -6.43 -6.52
N PHE A 68 12.11 -5.35 -6.46
CA PHE A 68 11.38 -4.87 -7.64
C PHE A 68 12.34 -4.41 -8.74
N SER A 69 11.99 -4.66 -10.00
CA SER A 69 12.79 -4.21 -11.16
C SER A 69 12.78 -2.69 -11.34
N GLY A 70 11.74 -2.02 -10.87
CA GLY A 70 11.57 -0.56 -10.91
C GLY A 70 10.34 -0.12 -10.12
N HIS A 71 10.05 1.17 -10.16
CA HIS A 71 8.74 1.68 -9.75
C HIS A 71 7.68 1.22 -10.74
N ASP A 72 6.49 0.91 -10.24
CA ASP A 72 5.34 0.56 -11.08
C ASP A 72 4.11 1.27 -10.52
N PHE A 73 3.64 2.26 -11.27
CA PHE A 73 2.46 3.07 -10.96
C PHE A 73 1.26 2.69 -11.84
N SER A 74 1.38 1.61 -12.60
CA SER A 74 0.30 1.13 -13.46
C SER A 74 -0.81 0.42 -12.66
N ALA A 75 -1.97 0.26 -13.30
CA ALA A 75 -3.11 -0.47 -12.77
C ALA A 75 -3.07 -1.99 -13.08
N GLU A 76 -1.92 -2.57 -13.40
CA GLU A 76 -1.81 -3.98 -13.80
C GLU A 76 -1.92 -4.95 -12.61
N ARG A 77 -1.60 -4.48 -11.39
CA ARG A 77 -1.48 -5.32 -10.19
C ARG A 77 -2.53 -5.01 -9.10
N LEU A 78 -3.65 -4.41 -9.48
CA LEU A 78 -4.71 -3.97 -8.55
C LEU A 78 -5.19 -5.02 -7.51
N PRO A 79 -5.23 -6.34 -7.80
CA PRO A 79 -5.55 -7.32 -6.76
C PRO A 79 -4.57 -7.31 -5.59
N PHE A 80 -3.31 -6.95 -5.81
CA PHE A 80 -2.25 -6.90 -4.80
C PHE A 80 -1.99 -5.48 -4.28
N ALA A 81 -1.90 -4.49 -5.17
CA ALA A 81 -1.48 -3.15 -4.81
C ALA A 81 -1.98 -2.10 -5.81
N ASP A 82 -2.04 -0.85 -5.36
CA ASP A 82 -2.38 0.29 -6.19
C ASP A 82 -1.14 0.97 -6.79
N ALA A 83 0.05 0.74 -6.22
CA ALA A 83 1.35 1.09 -6.80
C ALA A 83 2.47 0.26 -6.15
N SER A 84 3.67 0.28 -6.73
CA SER A 84 4.86 -0.33 -6.14
C SER A 84 6.13 0.53 -6.28
N LEU A 85 6.98 0.51 -5.26
CA LEU A 85 8.21 1.28 -5.16
C LEU A 85 9.43 0.36 -5.02
N LYS A 86 10.37 0.43 -5.97
CA LYS A 86 11.71 -0.14 -5.78
C LYS A 86 12.45 0.65 -4.71
N LEU A 87 13.03 -0.05 -3.73
CA LEU A 87 13.88 0.55 -2.70
C LEU A 87 15.38 0.41 -3.05
N PRO A 88 16.24 1.35 -2.62
CA PRO A 88 15.88 2.65 -2.04
C PRO A 88 15.23 3.56 -3.10
N CYS A 89 14.36 4.48 -2.66
CA CYS A 89 13.67 5.42 -3.54
C CYS A 89 13.90 6.87 -3.09
N SER A 90 13.68 7.81 -4.01
CA SER A 90 13.65 9.23 -3.70
C SER A 90 12.36 9.60 -2.98
N PHE A 91 12.37 10.77 -2.35
CA PHE A 91 11.17 11.33 -1.77
C PHE A 91 10.10 11.67 -2.84
N ALA A 92 10.51 12.23 -3.98
CA ALA A 92 9.62 12.50 -5.11
C ALA A 92 8.89 11.24 -5.60
N ALA A 93 9.56 10.08 -5.60
CA ALA A 93 8.93 8.81 -5.96
C ALA A 93 7.83 8.40 -4.95
N ILE A 94 7.98 8.75 -3.66
CA ILE A 94 6.94 8.49 -2.65
C ILE A 94 5.71 9.37 -2.91
N GLU A 95 5.90 10.64 -3.26
CA GLU A 95 4.81 11.56 -3.60
C GLU A 95 4.06 11.10 -4.84
N GLU A 96 4.80 10.72 -5.89
CA GLU A 96 4.23 10.19 -7.13
C GLU A 96 3.45 8.90 -6.88
N ALA A 97 4.03 7.95 -6.14
CA ALA A 97 3.35 6.72 -5.76
C ALA A 97 2.07 6.99 -4.95
N ALA A 98 2.08 7.98 -4.04
CA ALA A 98 0.92 8.34 -3.26
C ALA A 98 -0.20 8.95 -4.12
N ALA A 99 0.15 9.71 -5.17
CA ALA A 99 -0.81 10.30 -6.10
C ALA A 99 -1.42 9.21 -7.00
N GLU A 100 -0.60 8.40 -7.66
CA GLU A 100 -1.03 7.36 -8.59
C GLU A 100 -1.79 6.24 -7.89
N ALA A 101 -1.35 5.81 -6.70
CA ALA A 101 -2.04 4.77 -5.93
C ALA A 101 -3.48 5.17 -5.59
N ARG A 102 -3.76 6.45 -5.33
CA ARG A 102 -5.15 6.91 -5.07
C ARG A 102 -6.03 6.77 -6.31
N GLN A 103 -5.50 7.10 -7.49
CA GLN A 103 -6.22 6.94 -8.76
C GLN A 103 -6.49 5.46 -9.05
N ASN A 104 -5.47 4.62 -8.87
CA ASN A 104 -5.55 3.19 -9.07
C ASN A 104 -6.52 2.51 -8.08
N ASN A 105 -6.55 2.95 -6.82
CA ASN A 105 -7.52 2.46 -5.84
C ASN A 105 -8.96 2.81 -6.25
N ALA A 106 -9.20 4.03 -6.75
CA ALA A 106 -10.52 4.42 -7.24
C ALA A 106 -10.99 3.51 -8.40
N LEU A 107 -10.08 3.12 -9.30
CA LEU A 107 -10.36 2.13 -10.34
C LEU A 107 -10.65 0.74 -9.76
N TRP A 108 -9.88 0.29 -8.78
CA TRP A 108 -10.09 -0.99 -8.10
C TRP A 108 -11.47 -1.06 -7.43
N ARG A 109 -11.85 -0.03 -6.68
CA ARG A 109 -13.15 0.05 -6.02
C ARG A 109 -14.32 -0.02 -7.01
N LYS A 110 -14.21 0.70 -8.14
CA LYS A 110 -15.21 0.65 -9.22
C LYS A 110 -15.36 -0.78 -9.79
N ARG A 111 -14.26 -1.52 -9.94
CA ARG A 111 -14.30 -2.92 -10.41
C ARG A 111 -15.01 -3.83 -9.40
N GLY A 112 -14.74 -3.68 -8.11
CA GLY A 112 -15.40 -4.46 -7.05
C GLY A 112 -16.92 -4.24 -7.00
N MET A 113 -17.38 -3.00 -7.19
CA MET A 113 -18.81 -2.66 -7.23
C MET A 113 -19.57 -3.28 -8.40
N ASN A 114 -18.90 -3.53 -9.54
CA ASN A 114 -19.53 -4.10 -10.73
C ASN A 114 -19.68 -5.63 -10.67
N HIS A 115 -19.14 -6.28 -9.63
CA HIS A 115 -19.19 -7.73 -9.43
C HIS A 115 -19.90 -8.12 -8.11
N ALA A 116 -20.53 -7.16 -7.43
CA ALA A 116 -21.23 -7.32 -6.16
C ALA A 116 -22.76 -7.42 -6.35
#